data_AF-A0A370MYR5-F1
#
_entry.id   AF-A0A370MYR5-F1
#
_cell.length_a   1.000
_cell.length_b   1.000
_cell.length_c   1.000
_cell.angle_alpha   90.00
_cell.angle_beta   90.00
_cell.angle_gamma   90.00
#
_symmetry.space_group_name_H-M   'P 1'
#
loop_
_entity.id
_entity.type
_entity.pdbx_description
1 polymer ?
#
loop_
_entity_poly.entity_id
_entity_poly.type
_entity_poly.pdbx_seq_one_letter_code
_entity_poly.pdbx_strand_id
1 'polypeptide(L)'
;MSGMLYVPKEHPELYEIQWKGVGTSELESLQSVFRRLAFKHRVTPGVLFNTYIKPTLQASGLKATGTPIALASKTFSIGADSLVLKTLAERLVELTGEIVAVTASLIHLTAVLGAAGLACRAQQFCFECFADDLAGFASLEDAIEADVLFGRVLWSFKAVKACPVHGVQLGIARCGAPGELWTKGPQTVQLSGVCPRCGSIGMQCQRTKQGVATDQDIWAANEVGRLLSFVSGGGEFSTASIRDGIRQCIARVGNWDRERKNETGMTFNTVRSWLAGRSRPNLQGLLALAAYGHAGLVGVIRGDIGGEVLPVPTFSYENVRPRGSGRSAKEHFKALPAPAWAEKRR
;
A
#
# COMPACT_ATOMS: atom_id res chain seq x y z
N MET A 1 15.31 11.43 -17.10
CA MET A 1 14.54 10.17 -17.09
C MET A 1 14.29 9.82 -18.54
N SER A 2 14.96 8.80 -19.07
CA SER A 2 14.75 8.37 -20.45
C SER A 2 13.38 7.71 -20.50
N GLY A 3 12.41 8.36 -21.15
CA GLY A 3 11.08 7.79 -21.34
C GLY A 3 11.21 6.55 -22.23
N MET A 4 11.08 5.37 -21.64
CA MET A 4 10.81 4.15 -22.41
C MET A 4 9.46 4.37 -23.09
N LEU A 5 9.49 4.68 -24.38
CA LEU A 5 8.31 4.60 -25.23
C LEU A 5 7.92 3.13 -25.29
N TYR A 6 6.91 2.75 -24.51
CA TYR A 6 6.31 1.43 -24.57
C TYR A 6 5.72 1.26 -25.97
N VAL A 7 6.25 0.31 -26.75
CA VAL A 7 5.66 -0.14 -28.00
C VAL A 7 4.82 -1.37 -27.67
N PRO A 8 3.47 -1.31 -27.74
CA PRO A 8 2.62 -2.43 -27.42
C PRO A 8 2.93 -3.63 -28.34
N LYS A 9 2.98 -4.83 -27.76
CA LYS A 9 3.03 -6.07 -28.55
C LYS A 9 1.69 -6.26 -29.27
N GLU A 10 1.72 -6.81 -30.48
CA GLU A 10 0.50 -7.11 -31.27
C GLU A 10 -0.40 -8.16 -30.57
N HIS A 11 0.16 -8.98 -29.68
CA HIS A 11 -0.59 -9.96 -28.87
C HIS A 11 -0.07 -9.99 -27.42
N PRO A 12 -0.84 -9.47 -26.44
CA PRO A 12 -0.47 -9.57 -25.04
C PRO A 12 -0.49 -11.04 -24.57
N GLU A 13 0.53 -11.44 -23.80
CA GLU A 13 0.67 -12.81 -23.28
C GLU A 13 -0.35 -13.13 -22.18
N LEU A 14 -0.86 -12.08 -21.53
CA LEU A 14 -1.90 -12.16 -20.51
C LEU A 14 -3.16 -11.42 -20.97
N TYR A 15 -4.30 -11.79 -20.42
CA TYR A 15 -5.54 -11.07 -20.64
C TYR A 15 -5.41 -9.63 -20.18
N GLU A 16 -6.02 -8.72 -20.95
CA GLU A 16 -6.21 -7.35 -20.51
C GLU A 16 -7.01 -7.32 -19.20
N ILE A 17 -6.56 -6.51 -18.26
CA ILE A 17 -7.23 -6.27 -16.99
C ILE A 17 -7.23 -4.78 -16.67
N GLN A 18 -8.43 -4.22 -16.60
CA GLN A 18 -8.62 -2.82 -16.24
C GLN A 18 -8.50 -2.63 -14.72
N TRP A 19 -7.74 -1.62 -14.33
CA TRP A 19 -7.64 -1.14 -12.96
C TRP A 19 -8.93 -0.44 -12.56
N LYS A 20 -9.43 -0.74 -11.36
CA LYS A 20 -10.64 -0.11 -10.83
C LYS A 20 -10.30 1.09 -9.96
N GLY A 21 -11.15 2.12 -10.00
CA GLY A 21 -11.06 3.28 -9.10
C GLY A 21 -9.87 4.21 -9.33
N VAL A 22 -9.25 4.22 -10.50
CA VAL A 22 -8.15 5.14 -10.84
C VAL A 22 -8.63 6.58 -10.73
N GLY A 23 -7.85 7.43 -10.06
CA GLY A 23 -8.25 8.82 -9.77
C GLY A 23 -9.23 8.97 -8.60
N THR A 24 -9.55 7.89 -7.87
CA THR A 24 -10.52 7.90 -6.75
C THR A 24 -9.92 7.33 -5.46
N SER A 25 -10.63 7.46 -4.33
CA SER A 25 -10.28 6.82 -3.06
C SER A 25 -10.42 5.30 -3.09
N GLU A 26 -11.24 4.81 -4.01
CA GLU A 26 -11.55 3.40 -4.21
C GLU A 26 -10.57 2.73 -5.17
N LEU A 27 -9.38 3.30 -5.37
CA LEU A 27 -8.35 2.70 -6.21
C LEU A 27 -8.09 1.25 -5.81
N GLU A 28 -8.07 0.37 -6.81
CA GLU A 28 -7.75 -1.02 -6.64
C GLU A 28 -6.28 -1.26 -6.28
N SER A 29 -6.05 -2.18 -5.35
CA SER A 29 -4.70 -2.62 -5.01
C SER A 29 -4.09 -3.51 -6.10
N LEU A 30 -2.78 -3.38 -6.29
CA LEU A 30 -2.01 -4.25 -7.18
C LEU A 30 -2.20 -5.75 -6.87
N GLN A 31 -2.34 -6.11 -5.59
CA GLN A 31 -2.65 -7.49 -5.20
C GLN A 31 -4.00 -7.95 -5.73
N SER A 32 -5.01 -7.09 -5.74
CA SER A 32 -6.34 -7.40 -6.28
C SER A 32 -6.30 -7.57 -7.80
N VAL A 33 -5.65 -6.66 -8.51
CA VAL A 33 -5.43 -6.77 -9.97
C VAL A 33 -4.76 -8.11 -10.29
N PHE A 34 -3.68 -8.43 -9.60
CA PHE A 34 -2.94 -9.67 -9.83
C PHE A 34 -3.78 -10.93 -9.56
N ARG A 35 -4.65 -10.90 -8.54
CA ARG A 35 -5.57 -11.98 -8.20
C ARG A 35 -6.67 -12.15 -9.25
N ARG A 36 -7.29 -11.06 -9.70
CA ARG A 36 -8.27 -11.06 -10.78
C ARG A 36 -7.67 -11.55 -12.09
N LEU A 37 -6.45 -11.13 -12.41
CA LEU A 37 -5.72 -11.60 -13.58
C LEU A 37 -5.50 -13.12 -13.52
N ALA A 38 -4.99 -13.63 -12.39
CA ALA A 38 -4.81 -15.07 -12.19
C ALA A 38 -6.14 -15.84 -12.30
N PHE A 39 -7.22 -15.31 -11.74
CA PHE A 39 -8.56 -15.88 -11.85
C PHE A 39 -9.05 -15.95 -13.30
N LYS A 40 -8.90 -14.87 -14.07
CA LYS A 40 -9.23 -14.83 -15.51
C LYS A 40 -8.44 -15.86 -16.32
N HIS A 41 -7.19 -16.12 -15.94
CA HIS A 41 -6.35 -17.17 -16.51
C HIS A 41 -6.59 -18.58 -15.95
N ARG A 42 -7.51 -18.77 -15.00
CA ARG A 42 -7.78 -20.04 -14.31
C ARG A 42 -6.52 -20.67 -13.70
N VAL A 43 -5.61 -19.83 -13.21
CA VAL A 43 -4.40 -20.25 -12.51
C VAL A 43 -4.37 -19.65 -11.11
N THR A 44 -3.56 -20.21 -10.21
CA THR A 44 -3.30 -19.54 -8.95
C THR A 44 -2.39 -18.33 -9.17
N PRO A 45 -2.51 -17.25 -8.38
CA PRO A 45 -1.52 -16.18 -8.35
C PRO A 45 -0.08 -16.69 -8.29
N GLY A 46 0.18 -17.74 -7.51
CA GLY A 46 1.51 -18.33 -7.39
C GLY A 46 2.08 -18.84 -8.71
N VAL A 47 1.24 -19.45 -9.55
CA VAL A 47 1.61 -19.89 -10.90
C VAL A 47 1.94 -18.67 -11.77
N LEU A 48 1.06 -17.67 -11.81
CA LEU A 48 1.27 -16.46 -12.61
C LEU A 48 2.59 -15.75 -12.24
N PHE A 49 2.89 -15.63 -10.94
CA PHE A 49 4.13 -15.01 -10.48
C PHE A 49 5.38 -15.81 -10.85
N ASN A 50 5.36 -17.12 -10.63
CA ASN A 50 6.50 -17.97 -10.94
C ASN A 50 6.80 -18.02 -12.44
N THR A 51 5.76 -17.95 -13.28
CA THR A 51 5.90 -17.98 -14.74
C THR A 51 6.38 -16.63 -15.29
N TYR A 52 5.77 -15.51 -14.88
CA TYR A 52 5.95 -14.24 -15.58
C TYR A 52 6.78 -13.17 -14.85
N ILE A 53 6.85 -13.23 -13.51
CA ILE A 53 7.48 -12.18 -12.69
C ILE A 53 8.82 -12.64 -12.13
N LYS A 54 8.86 -13.85 -11.56
CA LYS A 54 10.05 -14.42 -10.93
C LYS A 54 11.27 -14.46 -11.86
N PRO A 55 11.17 -14.87 -13.14
CA PRO A 55 12.33 -14.88 -14.04
C PRO A 55 12.94 -13.49 -14.23
N THR A 56 12.11 -12.44 -14.35
CA THR A 56 12.56 -11.06 -14.48
C THR A 56 13.31 -10.59 -13.23
N LEU A 57 12.77 -10.86 -12.03
CA LEU A 57 13.44 -10.51 -10.78
C LEU A 57 14.80 -11.21 -10.67
N GLN A 58 14.87 -12.49 -11.02
CA GLN A 58 16.11 -13.26 -11.01
C GLN A 58 17.13 -12.73 -12.02
N ALA A 59 16.69 -12.35 -13.22
CA ALA A 59 17.54 -11.73 -14.23
C ALA A 59 18.10 -10.37 -13.78
N SER A 60 17.37 -9.63 -12.93
CA SER A 60 17.85 -8.40 -12.28
C SER A 60 18.76 -8.65 -11.07
N GLY A 61 19.19 -9.89 -10.83
CA GLY A 61 20.05 -10.25 -9.69
C GLY A 61 19.34 -10.24 -8.34
N LEU A 62 18.02 -10.06 -8.32
CA LEU A 62 17.25 -10.11 -7.09
C LEU A 62 16.98 -11.57 -6.73
N LYS A 63 17.34 -11.90 -5.48
CA LYS A 63 16.95 -13.18 -4.90
C LYS A 63 15.43 -13.21 -4.78
N ALA A 64 14.77 -13.89 -5.71
CA ALA A 64 13.39 -14.35 -5.54
C ALA A 64 13.35 -15.55 -4.56
N THR A 65 14.06 -15.44 -3.44
CA THR A 65 14.08 -16.43 -2.36
C THR A 65 12.81 -16.26 -1.55
N GLY A 66 11.72 -16.78 -2.09
CA GLY A 66 10.39 -16.71 -1.51
C GLY A 66 9.41 -17.28 -2.52
N THR A 67 9.09 -18.56 -2.37
CA THR A 67 7.96 -19.27 -3.00
C THR A 67 6.65 -18.45 -2.82
N PRO A 68 5.54 -18.82 -3.49
CA PRO A 68 4.24 -18.13 -3.56
C PRO A 68 3.58 -17.67 -2.25
N ILE A 69 4.18 -18.00 -1.11
CA ILE A 69 3.95 -17.36 0.17
C ILE A 69 4.01 -15.85 0.03
N ALA A 70 4.80 -15.21 -0.84
CA ALA A 70 4.71 -13.76 -1.00
C ALA A 70 3.34 -13.26 -1.49
N LEU A 71 2.59 -14.05 -2.28
CA LEU A 71 1.24 -13.74 -2.76
C LEU A 71 0.13 -14.18 -1.80
N ALA A 72 0.38 -15.28 -1.06
CA ALA A 72 -0.46 -15.75 0.03
C ALA A 72 -0.19 -15.01 1.37
N SER A 73 0.92 -14.28 1.48
CA SER A 73 1.32 -13.50 2.63
C SER A 73 1.22 -12.02 2.28
N LYS A 74 0.53 -11.28 3.14
CA LYS A 74 0.90 -10.03 3.82
C LYS A 74 1.89 -9.01 3.19
N THR A 75 2.63 -9.29 2.12
CA THR A 75 3.80 -8.52 1.65
C THR A 75 3.67 -7.88 0.26
N PHE A 76 2.67 -8.18 -0.57
CA PHE A 76 2.32 -7.34 -1.75
C PHE A 76 1.49 -6.12 -1.36
N SER A 77 1.93 -5.43 -0.31
CA SER A 77 1.39 -4.11 0.03
C SER A 77 2.29 -3.04 -0.58
N ILE A 78 1.83 -1.81 -0.58
CA ILE A 78 2.51 -0.57 -1.05
C ILE A 78 3.92 -0.41 -0.43
N GLY A 79 4.22 -1.16 0.63
CA GLY A 79 5.52 -1.21 1.32
C GLY A 79 6.44 -2.37 0.92
N ALA A 80 6.18 -3.11 -0.16
CA ALA A 80 7.18 -4.01 -0.75
C ALA A 80 8.45 -3.21 -1.12
N ASP A 81 9.61 -3.86 -1.23
CA ASP A 81 10.81 -3.22 -1.75
C ASP A 81 10.45 -2.47 -3.04
N SER A 82 10.75 -1.18 -3.10
CA SER A 82 10.42 -0.29 -4.21
C SER A 82 10.82 -0.88 -5.56
N LEU A 83 11.90 -1.68 -5.61
CA LEU A 83 12.35 -2.32 -6.83
C LEU A 83 11.47 -3.51 -7.23
N VAL A 84 11.03 -4.35 -6.29
CA VAL A 84 10.11 -5.47 -6.58
C VAL A 84 8.75 -4.94 -7.04
N LEU A 85 8.24 -3.91 -6.37
CA LEU A 85 6.99 -3.25 -6.75
C LEU A 85 7.10 -2.65 -8.16
N LYS A 86 8.23 -2.00 -8.46
CA LYS A 86 8.56 -1.46 -9.78
C LYS A 86 8.55 -2.54 -10.85
N THR A 87 9.36 -3.58 -10.67
CA THR A 87 9.47 -4.67 -11.65
C THR A 87 8.13 -5.34 -11.87
N LEU A 88 7.31 -5.51 -10.81
CA LEU A 88 5.97 -6.07 -10.96
C LEU A 88 5.05 -5.16 -11.78
N ALA A 89 5.00 -3.86 -11.48
CA ALA A 89 4.16 -2.91 -12.20
C ALA A 89 4.58 -2.81 -13.68
N GLU A 90 5.88 -2.63 -13.95
CA GLU A 90 6.42 -2.57 -15.31
C GLU A 90 6.15 -3.85 -16.09
N ARG A 91 6.35 -5.03 -15.47
CA ARG A 91 6.05 -6.31 -16.12
C ARG A 91 4.56 -6.51 -16.39
N LEU A 92 3.68 -6.02 -15.53
CA LEU A 92 2.25 -6.07 -15.81
C LEU A 92 1.88 -5.18 -17.00
N VAL A 93 2.45 -3.97 -17.12
CA VAL A 93 2.26 -3.13 -18.32
C VAL A 93 2.71 -3.90 -19.57
N GLU A 94 3.90 -4.51 -19.52
CA GLU A 94 4.44 -5.26 -20.65
C GLU A 94 3.57 -6.45 -21.06
N LEU A 95 3.01 -7.17 -20.08
CA LEU A 95 2.25 -8.41 -20.30
C LEU A 95 0.78 -8.17 -20.65
N THR A 96 0.20 -7.07 -20.17
CA THR A 96 -1.25 -6.77 -20.31
C THR A 96 -1.55 -5.60 -21.24
N GLY A 97 -0.56 -4.76 -21.57
CA GLY A 97 -0.74 -3.53 -22.34
C GLY A 97 -1.22 -2.32 -21.53
N GLU A 98 -1.54 -2.50 -20.24
CA GLU A 98 -2.20 -1.48 -19.43
C GLU A 98 -1.21 -0.49 -18.78
N ILE A 99 -1.01 0.66 -19.42
CA ILE A 99 -0.05 1.70 -18.99
C ILE A 99 -0.41 2.29 -17.62
N VAL A 100 -1.70 2.32 -17.27
CA VAL A 100 -2.19 2.88 -15.99
C VAL A 100 -1.61 2.13 -14.78
N ALA A 101 -1.12 0.91 -14.97
CA ALA A 101 -0.50 0.13 -13.90
C ALA A 101 0.67 0.84 -13.20
N VAL A 102 1.44 1.70 -13.90
CA VAL A 102 2.56 2.40 -13.28
C VAL A 102 2.07 3.44 -12.27
N THR A 103 1.15 4.32 -12.66
CA THR A 103 0.62 5.37 -11.77
C THR A 103 -0.23 4.76 -10.66
N ALA A 104 -1.04 3.76 -10.98
CA ALA A 104 -1.93 3.07 -10.05
C ALA A 104 -1.18 2.15 -9.06
N SER A 105 0.06 1.73 -9.36
CA SER A 105 0.91 0.98 -8.42
C SER A 105 1.36 1.80 -7.21
N LEU A 106 1.21 3.13 -7.25
CA LEU A 106 1.66 4.08 -6.22
C LEU A 106 3.17 4.04 -5.97
N ILE A 107 3.96 3.54 -6.91
CA ILE A 107 5.42 3.47 -6.79
C ILE A 107 6.04 4.83 -6.42
N HIS A 108 5.50 5.93 -6.95
CA HIS A 108 5.96 7.29 -6.68
C HIS A 108 5.89 7.67 -5.19
N LEU A 109 4.92 7.12 -4.44
CA LEU A 109 4.85 7.35 -2.99
C LEU A 109 6.07 6.78 -2.27
N THR A 110 6.55 5.60 -2.68
CA THR A 110 7.72 4.95 -2.05
C THR A 110 9.03 5.70 -2.30
N ALA A 111 9.09 6.51 -3.36
CA ALA A 111 10.24 7.32 -3.70
C ALA A 111 10.42 8.52 -2.76
N VAL A 112 9.34 9.06 -2.21
CA VAL A 112 9.37 10.26 -1.36
C VAL A 112 9.04 9.98 0.11
N LEU A 113 8.22 8.97 0.38
CA LEU A 113 7.81 8.59 1.73
C LEU A 113 8.72 7.49 2.30
N GLY A 114 8.86 7.50 3.62
CA GLY A 114 9.49 6.40 4.34
C GLY A 114 8.60 5.15 4.30
N ALA A 115 9.18 4.00 3.96
CA ALA A 115 8.47 2.72 3.93
C ALA A 115 7.97 2.28 5.33
N ALA A 116 8.63 2.76 6.39
CA ALA A 116 8.27 2.45 7.77
C ALA A 116 6.85 2.96 8.09
N GLY A 117 5.93 2.03 8.29
CA GLY A 117 4.55 2.35 8.61
C GLY A 117 3.70 2.82 7.43
N LEU A 118 4.17 2.65 6.19
CA LEU A 118 3.36 2.92 5.01
C LEU A 118 2.27 1.84 4.85
N ALA A 119 2.70 0.58 4.83
CA ALA A 119 1.83 -0.59 4.64
C ALA A 119 1.40 -1.25 5.96
N CYS A 120 0.15 -1.69 6.02
CA CYS A 120 -0.33 -2.60 7.06
C CYS A 120 0.28 -4.00 6.85
N ARG A 121 0.46 -4.76 7.95
CA ARG A 121 1.03 -6.12 7.90
C ARG A 121 0.00 -7.20 7.63
N ALA A 122 -1.26 -6.93 7.90
CA ALA A 122 -2.34 -7.87 7.69
C ALA A 122 -3.33 -7.18 6.76
N GLN A 123 -3.83 -7.90 5.76
CA GLN A 123 -4.86 -7.36 4.89
C GLN A 123 -6.10 -7.06 5.73
N GLN A 124 -6.60 -5.83 5.61
CA GLN A 124 -7.79 -5.36 6.28
C GLN A 124 -8.86 -5.06 5.24
N PHE A 125 -10.12 -5.09 5.64
CA PHE A 125 -11.26 -4.93 4.75
C PHE A 125 -12.40 -4.18 5.44
N CYS A 126 -13.24 -3.54 4.63
CA CYS A 126 -14.62 -3.25 5.00
C CYS A 126 -15.51 -4.36 4.43
N PHE A 127 -16.20 -5.10 5.29
CA PHE A 127 -17.14 -6.14 4.87
C PHE A 127 -18.43 -5.52 4.32
N GLU A 128 -18.82 -4.34 4.81
CA GLU A 128 -19.97 -3.59 4.28
C GLU A 128 -19.71 -3.10 2.85
N CYS A 129 -18.50 -2.64 2.52
CA CYS A 129 -18.15 -2.32 1.12
C CYS A 129 -18.38 -3.51 0.18
N PHE A 130 -17.97 -4.72 0.59
CA PHE A 130 -18.22 -5.90 -0.25
C PHE A 130 -19.70 -6.26 -0.34
N ALA A 131 -20.49 -6.01 0.72
CA ALA A 131 -21.93 -6.20 0.67
C ALA A 131 -22.59 -5.21 -0.31
N ASP A 132 -22.19 -3.93 -0.27
CA ASP A 132 -22.66 -2.90 -1.19
C ASP A 132 -22.27 -3.20 -2.64
N ASP A 133 -21.02 -3.65 -2.86
CA ASP A 133 -20.54 -4.05 -4.19
C ASP A 133 -21.42 -5.18 -4.79
N LEU A 134 -21.98 -6.05 -3.96
CA LEU A 134 -22.85 -7.16 -4.37
C LEU A 134 -24.33 -6.78 -4.47
N ALA A 135 -24.80 -5.80 -3.70
CA ALA A 135 -26.21 -5.47 -3.56
C ALA A 135 -26.86 -4.97 -4.87
N GLY A 136 -26.07 -4.48 -5.83
CA GLY A 136 -26.54 -4.01 -7.13
C GLY A 136 -26.84 -5.11 -8.16
N PHE A 137 -26.60 -6.38 -7.84
CA PHE A 137 -26.68 -7.49 -8.81
C PHE A 137 -27.79 -8.47 -8.47
N ALA A 138 -28.46 -8.99 -9.50
CA ALA A 138 -29.57 -9.94 -9.34
C ALA A 138 -29.09 -11.32 -8.86
N SER A 139 -27.88 -11.71 -9.26
CA SER A 139 -27.24 -12.95 -8.86
C SER A 139 -25.75 -12.75 -8.55
N LEU A 140 -25.16 -13.76 -7.93
CA LEU A 140 -23.74 -13.78 -7.60
C LEU A 140 -22.88 -13.98 -8.86
N GLU A 141 -23.40 -14.75 -9.80
CA GLU A 141 -22.84 -14.98 -11.12
C GLU A 141 -22.68 -13.65 -11.87
N ASP A 142 -23.72 -12.81 -11.89
CA ASP A 142 -23.68 -11.48 -12.55
C ASP A 142 -22.62 -10.58 -11.91
N ALA A 143 -22.51 -10.60 -10.57
CA ALA A 143 -21.51 -9.80 -9.85
C ALA A 143 -20.07 -10.25 -10.16
N ILE A 144 -19.85 -11.56 -10.28
CA ILE A 144 -18.54 -12.13 -10.64
C ILE A 144 -18.20 -11.79 -12.09
N GLU A 145 -19.16 -11.89 -13.01
CA GLU A 145 -18.96 -11.56 -14.43
C GLU A 145 -18.68 -10.05 -14.64
N ALA A 146 -19.39 -9.19 -13.89
CA ALA A 146 -19.12 -7.75 -13.83
C ALA A 146 -17.84 -7.39 -13.05
N ASP A 147 -17.21 -8.39 -12.43
CA ASP A 147 -15.91 -8.27 -11.76
C ASP A 147 -15.92 -7.23 -10.63
N VAL A 148 -17.04 -7.06 -9.93
CA VAL A 148 -17.23 -5.94 -8.98
C VAL A 148 -16.45 -6.10 -7.68
N LEU A 149 -15.96 -7.30 -7.39
CA LEU A 149 -15.21 -7.58 -6.17
C LEU A 149 -13.73 -7.32 -6.35
N PHE A 150 -13.26 -6.22 -5.77
CA PHE A 150 -11.84 -5.89 -5.76
C PHE A 150 -11.36 -5.37 -4.40
N GLY A 151 -10.08 -5.56 -4.15
CA GLY A 151 -9.43 -5.12 -2.92
C GLY A 151 -8.97 -3.68 -3.09
N ARG A 152 -9.52 -2.76 -2.30
CA ARG A 152 -9.14 -1.34 -2.30
C ARG A 152 -7.76 -1.13 -1.68
N VAL A 153 -6.94 -0.32 -2.32
CA VAL A 153 -5.56 0.00 -1.92
C VAL A 153 -5.53 0.82 -0.62
N LEU A 154 -6.58 1.60 -0.36
CA LEU A 154 -6.77 2.38 0.86
C LEU A 154 -6.60 1.52 2.13
N TRP A 155 -7.14 0.31 2.13
CA TRP A 155 -7.07 -0.61 3.27
C TRP A 155 -5.68 -1.22 3.50
N SER A 156 -4.75 -0.99 2.56
CA SER A 156 -3.37 -1.47 2.65
C SER A 156 -2.47 -0.52 3.43
N PHE A 157 -2.92 0.70 3.75
CA PHE A 157 -2.13 1.67 4.51
C PHE A 157 -2.23 1.44 6.01
N LYS A 158 -1.10 1.46 6.72
CA LYS A 158 -1.10 1.29 8.17
C LYS A 158 -1.81 2.44 8.91
N ALA A 159 -1.79 3.64 8.33
CA ALA A 159 -2.45 4.81 8.91
C ALA A 159 -3.98 4.75 8.83
N VAL A 160 -4.52 3.87 7.99
CA VAL A 160 -5.96 3.74 7.75
C VAL A 160 -6.50 2.61 8.61
N LYS A 161 -7.28 2.97 9.62
CA LYS A 161 -7.92 2.02 10.54
C LYS A 161 -9.44 1.93 10.33
N ALA A 162 -10.02 2.78 9.49
CA ALA A 162 -11.46 2.87 9.24
C ALA A 162 -11.81 2.83 7.75
N CYS A 163 -13.04 2.41 7.45
CA CYS A 163 -13.69 2.67 6.17
C CYS A 163 -14.29 4.09 6.21
N PRO A 164 -13.93 4.98 5.28
CA PRO A 164 -14.50 6.33 5.27
C PRO A 164 -15.96 6.36 4.81
N VAL A 165 -16.41 5.36 4.06
CA VAL A 165 -17.80 5.26 3.54
C VAL A 165 -18.76 4.80 4.62
N HIS A 166 -18.44 3.72 5.31
CA HIS A 166 -19.32 3.08 6.31
C HIS A 166 -19.08 3.54 7.75
N GLY A 167 -17.99 4.26 8.02
CA GLY A 167 -17.66 4.69 9.38
C GLY A 167 -17.34 3.54 10.34
N VAL A 168 -16.89 2.39 9.82
CA VAL A 168 -16.54 1.19 10.61
C VAL A 168 -15.03 0.95 10.64
N GLN A 169 -14.54 0.33 11.70
CA GLN A 169 -13.15 -0.09 11.82
C GLN A 169 -12.83 -1.21 10.84
N LEU A 170 -11.72 -1.12 10.10
CA LEU A 170 -11.33 -2.15 9.14
C LEU A 170 -10.95 -3.47 9.85
N GLY A 171 -11.61 -4.55 9.44
CA GLY A 171 -11.46 -5.88 10.02
C GLY A 171 -10.41 -6.71 9.30
N ILE A 172 -9.76 -7.63 10.03
CA ILE A 172 -8.96 -8.70 9.43
C ILE A 172 -9.87 -9.90 9.23
N ALA A 173 -9.97 -10.39 8.00
CA ALA A 173 -10.81 -11.54 7.68
C ALA A 173 -10.41 -12.80 8.47
N ARG A 174 -11.34 -13.34 9.25
CA ARG A 174 -11.25 -14.63 9.97
C ARG A 174 -12.43 -15.50 9.59
N CYS A 175 -12.18 -16.60 8.88
CA CYS A 175 -13.27 -17.51 8.48
C CYS A 175 -14.08 -17.95 9.70
N GLY A 176 -15.39 -17.66 9.71
CA GLY A 176 -16.32 -18.13 10.73
C GLY A 176 -17.08 -19.40 10.33
N ALA A 177 -16.79 -20.00 9.18
CA ALA A 177 -17.37 -21.28 8.80
C ALA A 177 -16.78 -22.42 9.67
N PRO A 178 -17.57 -23.47 9.97
CA PRO A 178 -17.07 -24.70 10.57
C PRO A 178 -15.89 -25.29 9.77
N GLY A 179 -14.97 -25.98 10.46
CA GLY A 179 -13.74 -26.49 9.86
C GLY A 179 -13.99 -27.52 8.74
N GLU A 180 -15.13 -28.19 8.79
CA GLU A 180 -15.59 -29.18 7.81
C GLU A 180 -15.91 -28.54 6.46
N LEU A 181 -16.28 -27.25 6.44
CA LEU A 181 -16.53 -26.48 5.22
C LEU A 181 -15.26 -25.81 4.67
N TRP A 182 -14.11 -26.00 5.32
CA TRP A 182 -12.88 -25.42 4.81
C TRP A 182 -12.38 -26.24 3.62
N THR A 183 -12.18 -25.55 2.51
CA THR A 183 -11.57 -26.13 1.31
C THR A 183 -10.13 -26.56 1.63
N LYS A 184 -9.77 -27.78 1.24
CA LYS A 184 -8.43 -28.31 1.43
C LYS A 184 -7.55 -27.94 0.23
N GLY A 185 -6.40 -27.32 0.50
CA GLY A 185 -5.36 -27.11 -0.51
C GLY A 185 -5.56 -25.90 -1.44
N PRO A 186 -4.82 -25.82 -2.56
CA PRO A 186 -4.75 -24.65 -3.44
C PRO A 186 -5.99 -24.44 -4.33
N GLN A 187 -7.07 -25.19 -4.10
CA GLN A 187 -8.31 -25.13 -4.87
C GLN A 187 -9.20 -23.93 -4.52
N THR A 188 -8.81 -23.14 -3.52
CA THR A 188 -9.57 -21.95 -3.12
C THR A 188 -9.42 -20.84 -4.15
N VAL A 189 -10.53 -20.27 -4.59
CA VAL A 189 -10.53 -19.02 -5.36
C VAL A 189 -9.83 -17.93 -4.54
N GLN A 190 -8.76 -17.35 -5.09
CA GLN A 190 -7.95 -16.33 -4.43
C GLN A 190 -8.33 -14.93 -4.92
N LEU A 191 -9.62 -14.59 -4.91
CA LEU A 191 -10.11 -13.25 -5.25
C LEU A 191 -10.23 -12.36 -4.00
N SER A 192 -10.15 -11.05 -4.19
CA SER A 192 -10.51 -10.09 -3.14
C SER A 192 -12.01 -10.21 -2.84
N GLY A 193 -12.40 -10.11 -1.57
CA GLY A 193 -13.80 -10.31 -1.17
C GLY A 193 -14.23 -11.78 -1.08
N VAL A 194 -13.39 -12.74 -1.48
CA VAL A 194 -13.67 -14.17 -1.33
C VAL A 194 -12.86 -14.76 -0.17
N CYS A 195 -13.52 -15.48 0.72
CA CYS A 195 -12.87 -16.12 1.86
C CYS A 195 -11.90 -17.21 1.37
N PRO A 196 -10.59 -17.13 1.66
CA PRO A 196 -9.62 -18.11 1.19
C PRO A 196 -9.70 -19.44 1.95
N ARG A 197 -10.65 -19.62 2.87
CA ARG A 197 -10.85 -20.88 3.61
C ARG A 197 -12.11 -21.61 3.18
N CYS A 198 -13.26 -20.93 3.14
CA CYS A 198 -14.54 -21.56 2.82
C CYS A 198 -15.14 -21.11 1.48
N GLY A 199 -14.48 -20.20 0.76
CA GLY A 199 -14.99 -19.69 -0.51
C GLY A 199 -16.16 -18.72 -0.40
N SER A 200 -16.63 -18.38 0.80
CA SER A 200 -17.71 -17.41 1.00
C SER A 200 -17.39 -16.07 0.34
N ILE A 201 -18.28 -15.64 -0.55
CA ILE A 201 -18.17 -14.40 -1.31
C ILE A 201 -18.71 -13.23 -0.47
N GLY A 202 -18.15 -12.04 -0.69
CA GLY A 202 -18.39 -10.85 0.15
C GLY A 202 -17.93 -11.02 1.60
N MET A 203 -17.10 -12.04 1.88
CA MET A 203 -16.70 -12.43 3.24
C MET A 203 -17.91 -12.68 4.18
N GLN A 204 -19.05 -13.16 3.66
CA GLN A 204 -20.25 -13.39 4.48
C GLN A 204 -20.07 -14.42 5.61
N CYS A 205 -19.06 -15.29 5.53
CA CYS A 205 -18.71 -16.21 6.62
C CYS A 205 -18.16 -15.51 7.88
N GLN A 206 -17.87 -14.21 7.83
CA GLN A 206 -17.36 -13.44 8.97
C GLN A 206 -18.48 -13.26 9.99
N ARG A 207 -18.26 -13.75 11.22
CA ARG A 207 -19.24 -13.62 12.31
C ARG A 207 -19.05 -12.34 13.13
N THR A 208 -17.87 -11.74 13.06
CA THR A 208 -17.53 -10.58 13.88
C THR A 208 -17.99 -9.31 13.16
N LYS A 209 -18.97 -8.63 13.73
CA LYS A 209 -19.36 -7.29 13.29
C LYS A 209 -18.18 -6.33 13.49
N GLN A 210 -17.94 -5.47 12.51
CA GLN A 210 -16.93 -4.42 12.62
C GLN A 210 -17.40 -3.38 13.64
N GLY A 211 -16.48 -2.91 14.49
CA GLY A 211 -16.76 -1.85 15.45
C GLY A 211 -16.95 -0.50 14.75
N VAL A 212 -17.60 0.46 15.42
CA VAL A 212 -17.68 1.85 14.95
C VAL A 212 -16.28 2.48 14.97
N ALA A 213 -15.92 3.19 13.91
CA ALA A 213 -14.65 3.90 13.84
C ALA A 213 -14.71 5.23 14.60
N THR A 214 -13.54 5.71 15.03
CA THR A 214 -13.43 7.05 15.60
C THR A 214 -13.40 8.09 14.48
N ASP A 215 -13.82 9.34 14.77
CA ASP A 215 -13.73 10.45 13.81
C ASP A 215 -12.29 10.69 13.33
N GLN A 216 -11.31 10.46 14.22
CA GLN A 216 -9.89 10.56 13.88
C GLN A 216 -9.48 9.50 12.84
N ASP A 217 -9.94 8.25 12.98
CA ASP A 217 -9.64 7.18 12.02
C ASP A 217 -10.33 7.41 10.68
N ILE A 218 -11.58 7.90 10.70
CA ILE A 218 -12.34 8.26 9.49
C ILE A 218 -11.66 9.43 8.77
N TRP A 219 -11.25 10.47 9.51
CA TRP A 219 -10.50 11.60 8.95
C TRP A 219 -9.20 11.14 8.28
N ALA A 220 -8.41 10.31 8.96
CA ALA A 220 -7.17 9.78 8.40
C ALA A 220 -7.43 8.94 7.13
N ALA A 221 -8.48 8.13 7.12
CA ALA A 221 -8.90 7.38 5.93
C ALA A 221 -9.26 8.30 4.77
N ASN A 222 -10.00 9.38 5.02
CA ASN A 222 -10.35 10.38 4.02
C ASN A 222 -9.13 11.12 3.45
N GLU A 223 -8.18 11.53 4.29
CA GLU A 223 -6.94 12.18 3.82
C GLU A 223 -6.10 11.25 2.94
N VAL A 224 -5.98 9.98 3.32
CA VAL A 224 -5.27 8.99 2.49
C VAL A 224 -6.05 8.69 1.21
N GLY A 225 -7.38 8.63 1.26
CA GLY A 225 -8.23 8.51 0.08
C GLY A 225 -8.07 9.67 -0.91
N ARG A 226 -7.97 10.90 -0.42
CA ARG A 226 -7.64 12.08 -1.25
C ARG A 226 -6.24 12.00 -1.84
N LEU A 227 -5.26 11.55 -1.07
CA LEU A 227 -3.91 11.30 -1.58
C LEU A 227 -3.92 10.25 -2.70
N LEU A 228 -4.66 9.15 -2.53
CA LEU A 228 -4.79 8.11 -3.54
C LEU A 228 -5.42 8.63 -4.84
N SER A 229 -6.50 9.38 -4.70
CA SER A 229 -7.18 10.01 -5.84
C SER A 229 -6.22 10.92 -6.60
N PHE A 230 -5.47 11.76 -5.87
CA PHE A 230 -4.49 12.67 -6.44
C PHE A 230 -3.38 11.93 -7.19
N VAL A 231 -2.68 10.98 -6.55
CA VAL A 231 -1.53 10.31 -7.17
C VAL A 231 -1.93 9.42 -8.33
N SER A 232 -3.00 8.65 -8.17
CA SER A 232 -3.48 7.75 -9.23
C SER A 232 -4.11 8.49 -10.41
N GLY A 233 -4.62 9.70 -10.18
CA GLY A 233 -5.08 10.62 -11.22
C GLY A 233 -3.97 11.40 -11.94
N GLY A 234 -2.69 11.07 -11.70
CA GLY A 234 -1.55 11.72 -12.35
C GLY A 234 -1.00 12.94 -11.61
N GLY A 235 -1.41 13.16 -10.36
CA GLY A 235 -0.90 14.23 -9.51
C GLY A 235 0.59 14.09 -9.24
N GLU A 236 1.35 15.15 -9.52
CA GLU A 236 2.79 15.19 -9.31
C GLU A 236 3.18 15.80 -7.96
N PHE A 237 4.27 15.29 -7.39
CA PHE A 237 4.88 15.82 -6.17
C PHE A 237 6.36 15.44 -6.12
N SER A 238 7.10 16.11 -5.24
CA SER A 238 8.53 15.87 -5.08
C SER A 238 8.96 15.98 -3.62
N THR A 239 10.17 15.52 -3.32
CA THR A 239 10.79 15.76 -2.01
C THR A 239 10.92 17.25 -1.69
N ALA A 240 11.06 18.12 -2.70
CA ALA A 240 11.08 19.56 -2.49
C ALA A 240 9.71 20.07 -2.07
N SER A 241 8.65 19.74 -2.82
CA SER A 241 7.28 20.18 -2.53
C SER A 241 6.81 19.72 -1.15
N ILE A 242 7.10 18.46 -0.77
CA ILE A 242 6.78 17.96 0.57
C ILE A 242 7.50 18.76 1.66
N ARG A 243 8.78 19.11 1.46
CA ARG A 243 9.51 19.93 2.44
C ARG A 243 8.92 21.33 2.56
N ASP A 244 8.48 21.92 1.46
CA ASP A 244 7.82 23.23 1.47
C ASP A 244 6.48 23.17 2.20
N GLY A 245 5.69 22.12 1.99
CA GLY A 245 4.45 21.89 2.73
C GLY A 245 4.71 21.70 4.22
N ILE A 246 5.75 20.94 4.59
CA ILE A 246 6.16 20.79 5.99
C ILE A 246 6.54 22.15 6.60
N ARG A 247 7.30 22.99 5.89
CA ARG A 247 7.66 24.34 6.36
C ARG A 247 6.43 25.21 6.59
N GLN A 248 5.49 25.18 5.65
CA GLN A 248 4.26 25.97 5.77
C GLN A 248 3.39 25.50 6.95
N CYS A 249 3.27 24.20 7.19
CA CYS A 249 2.59 23.69 8.39
C CYS A 249 3.26 24.19 9.66
N ILE A 250 4.60 24.12 9.74
CA ILE A 250 5.34 24.62 10.91
C ILE A 250 5.11 26.13 11.07
N ALA A 251 5.18 26.91 9.99
CA ALA A 251 4.99 28.35 10.02
C ALA A 251 3.60 28.75 10.53
N ARG A 252 2.54 28.01 10.15
CA ARG A 252 1.18 28.26 10.65
C ARG A 252 1.06 28.07 12.14
N VAL A 253 1.65 27.00 12.66
CA VAL A 253 1.49 26.69 14.07
C VAL A 253 2.49 27.48 14.92
N GLY A 254 3.65 27.87 14.37
CA GLY A 254 4.72 28.58 15.06
C GLY A 254 5.86 27.66 15.52
N ASN A 255 6.42 27.88 16.71
CA ASN A 255 7.61 27.17 17.20
C ASN A 255 7.40 25.67 17.47
N TRP A 256 8.14 24.80 16.78
CA TRP A 256 8.08 23.34 17.02
C TRP A 256 8.87 22.90 18.26
N ASP A 257 8.25 22.93 19.45
CA ASP A 257 8.90 22.72 20.74
C ASP A 257 8.56 21.37 21.44
N ARG A 258 8.76 21.30 22.76
CA ARG A 258 8.52 20.10 23.58
C ARG A 258 7.02 19.82 23.78
N GLU A 259 6.17 20.85 23.89
CA GLU A 259 4.73 20.67 24.10
C GLU A 259 4.12 19.97 22.88
N ARG A 260 4.53 20.39 21.69
CA ARG A 260 4.11 19.78 20.42
C ARG A 260 4.49 18.33 20.25
N LYS A 261 5.57 17.88 20.88
CA LYS A 261 5.92 16.46 20.91
C LYS A 261 4.85 15.65 21.64
N ASN A 262 4.25 16.19 22.70
CA ASN A 262 3.22 15.49 23.46
C ASN A 262 1.90 15.41 22.66
N GLU A 263 1.58 16.46 21.90
CA GLU A 263 0.38 16.51 21.06
C GLU A 263 0.50 15.66 19.80
N THR A 264 1.61 15.80 19.08
CA THR A 264 1.80 15.17 17.78
C THR A 264 2.52 13.84 17.84
N GLY A 265 3.18 13.50 18.95
CA GLY A 265 4.08 12.35 19.06
C GLY A 265 5.42 12.51 18.35
N MET A 266 5.66 13.63 17.63
CA MET A 266 6.85 13.86 16.82
C MET A 266 7.89 14.74 17.52
N THR A 267 9.16 14.35 17.45
CA THR A 267 10.25 15.17 17.99
C THR A 267 10.68 16.26 17.00
N PHE A 268 11.16 17.40 17.49
CA PHE A 268 11.77 18.44 16.65
C PHE A 268 12.89 17.88 15.76
N ASN A 269 13.70 16.96 16.26
CA ASN A 269 14.78 16.33 15.50
C ASN A 269 14.26 15.51 14.31
N THR A 270 13.11 14.86 14.45
CA THR A 270 12.44 14.13 13.37
C THR A 270 12.07 15.09 12.25
N VAL A 271 11.34 16.17 12.58
CA VAL A 271 10.90 17.18 11.63
C VAL A 271 12.09 17.88 10.96
N ARG A 272 13.09 18.29 11.75
CA ARG A 272 14.34 18.88 11.26
C ARG A 272 15.09 17.95 10.31
N SER A 273 15.08 16.64 10.57
CA SER A 273 15.71 15.65 9.69
C SER A 273 15.01 15.56 8.33
N TRP A 274 13.67 15.64 8.30
CA TRP A 274 12.89 15.67 7.06
C TRP A 274 13.17 16.94 6.26
N LEU A 275 13.16 18.10 6.91
CA LEU A 275 13.48 19.39 6.27
C LEU A 275 14.90 19.42 5.69
N ALA A 276 15.86 18.81 6.39
CA ALA A 276 17.24 18.68 5.93
C ALA A 276 17.42 17.61 4.83
N GLY A 277 16.38 16.84 4.50
CA GLY A 277 16.46 15.74 3.52
C GLY A 277 17.28 14.54 4.01
N ARG A 278 17.60 14.47 5.31
CA ARG A 278 18.37 13.36 5.91
C ARG A 278 17.54 12.10 6.09
N SER A 279 16.22 12.23 6.14
CA SER A 279 15.29 11.11 6.20
C SER A 279 13.99 11.46 5.48
N ARG A 280 13.30 10.43 4.97
CA ARG A 280 11.98 10.58 4.35
C ARG A 280 10.88 10.64 5.42
N PRO A 281 9.86 11.50 5.27
CA PRO A 281 8.72 11.50 6.17
C PRO A 281 7.88 10.23 5.99
N ASN A 282 7.35 9.69 7.09
CA ASN A 282 6.38 8.62 7.01
C ASN A 282 4.96 9.19 6.97
N LEU A 283 4.02 8.41 6.45
CA LEU A 283 2.65 8.86 6.22
C LEU A 283 1.93 9.28 7.51
N GLN A 284 2.10 8.54 8.62
CA GLN A 284 1.47 8.89 9.90
C GLN A 284 1.97 10.24 10.43
N GLY A 285 3.26 10.53 10.25
CA GLY A 285 3.85 11.80 10.64
C GLY A 285 3.35 12.97 9.78
N LEU A 286 3.16 12.75 8.47
CA LEU A 286 2.55 13.76 7.60
C LEU A 286 1.08 14.01 7.96
N LEU A 287 0.31 12.98 8.31
CA LEU A 287 -1.06 13.13 8.82
C LEU A 287 -1.09 13.93 10.13
N ALA A 288 -0.22 13.62 11.10
CA ALA A 288 -0.13 14.36 12.34
C ALA A 288 0.23 15.84 12.09
N LEU A 289 1.15 16.10 11.16
CA LEU A 289 1.51 17.46 10.78
C LEU A 289 0.38 18.20 10.07
N ALA A 290 -0.32 17.54 9.15
CA ALA A 290 -1.46 18.07 8.42
C ALA A 290 -2.58 18.45 9.39
N ALA A 291 -2.92 17.56 10.32
CA ALA A 291 -3.92 17.82 11.35
C ALA A 291 -3.58 19.03 12.20
N TYR A 292 -2.34 19.09 12.69
CA TYR A 292 -1.89 20.16 13.55
C TYR A 292 -1.75 21.50 12.80
N GLY A 293 -1.35 21.47 11.53
CA GLY A 293 -1.28 22.63 10.65
C GLY A 293 -2.62 23.04 10.03
N HIS A 294 -3.73 22.39 10.43
CA HIS A 294 -5.07 22.57 9.86
C HIS A 294 -5.09 22.52 8.33
N ALA A 295 -4.32 21.61 7.75
CA ALA A 295 -4.12 21.45 6.33
C ALA A 295 -4.56 20.06 5.86
N GLY A 296 -4.92 19.95 4.59
CA GLY A 296 -5.12 18.64 3.95
C GLY A 296 -3.78 17.98 3.59
N LEU A 297 -3.70 16.66 3.68
CA LEU A 297 -2.49 15.88 3.38
C LEU A 297 -1.99 16.12 1.95
N VAL A 298 -2.90 16.24 0.98
CA VAL A 298 -2.54 16.56 -0.42
C VAL A 298 -1.88 17.93 -0.53
N GLY A 299 -2.36 18.94 0.21
CA GLY A 299 -1.73 20.26 0.24
C GLY A 299 -0.32 20.22 0.81
N VAL A 300 -0.11 19.45 1.88
CA VAL A 300 1.23 19.22 2.46
C VAL A 300 2.17 18.57 1.44
N ILE A 301 1.68 17.57 0.69
CA ILE A 301 2.51 16.86 -0.29
C ILE A 301 2.83 17.73 -1.53
N ARG A 302 1.87 18.56 -1.96
CA ARG A 302 2.04 19.52 -3.06
C ARG A 302 2.90 20.72 -2.69
N GLY A 303 3.16 20.95 -1.42
CA GLY A 303 3.86 22.16 -0.97
C GLY A 303 3.01 23.42 -1.07
N ASP A 304 1.69 23.26 -1.01
CA ASP A 304 0.72 24.35 -1.04
C ASP A 304 -0.43 23.97 -0.11
N ILE A 305 -0.36 24.43 1.13
CA ILE A 305 -1.36 24.08 2.15
C ILE A 305 -2.58 25.00 2.16
N GLY A 306 -2.66 26.00 1.25
CA GLY A 306 -3.82 26.88 1.00
C GLY A 306 -4.30 27.72 2.19
N GLY A 307 -4.83 28.93 2.01
CA GLY A 307 -5.15 29.81 3.16
C GLY A 307 -6.25 29.30 4.13
N GLU A 308 -7.03 28.30 3.73
CA GLU A 308 -8.17 27.79 4.48
C GLU A 308 -7.75 26.90 5.66
N VAL A 309 -8.36 27.14 6.82
CA VAL A 309 -8.16 26.36 8.05
C VAL A 309 -9.23 25.27 8.09
N LEU A 310 -8.83 24.01 7.92
CA LEU A 310 -9.76 22.89 7.96
C LEU A 310 -10.10 22.51 9.42
N PRO A 311 -11.35 22.13 9.72
CA PRO A 311 -11.67 21.46 10.98
C PRO A 311 -11.04 20.07 10.95
N VAL A 312 -10.05 19.83 11.82
CA VAL A 312 -9.32 18.57 11.86
C VAL A 312 -9.32 18.00 13.27
N PRO A 313 -9.63 16.69 13.48
CA PRO A 313 -9.45 16.06 14.76
C PRO A 313 -7.97 16.02 15.15
N THR A 314 -7.69 15.98 16.46
CA THR A 314 -6.34 15.68 16.95
C THR A 314 -5.87 14.34 16.41
N PHE A 315 -4.71 14.32 15.75
CA PHE A 315 -4.08 13.10 15.23
C PHE A 315 -2.65 12.97 15.76
N SER A 316 -2.38 11.89 16.50
CA SER A 316 -1.06 11.63 17.08
C SER A 316 -0.25 10.62 16.26
N TYR A 317 1.02 10.93 16.03
CA TYR A 317 2.01 10.04 15.44
C TYR A 317 2.38 8.92 16.43
N GLU A 318 2.11 7.68 16.05
CA GLU A 318 2.63 6.52 16.75
C GLU A 318 4.07 6.24 16.28
N ASN A 319 5.05 6.40 17.18
CA ASN A 319 6.44 6.24 16.80
C ASN A 319 6.76 4.78 16.40
N VAL A 320 6.82 4.52 15.09
CA VAL A 320 7.12 3.21 14.54
C VAL A 320 8.62 2.96 14.70
N ARG A 321 9.02 2.36 15.83
CA ARG A 321 10.41 1.91 16.00
C ARG A 321 10.75 0.94 14.86
N PRO A 322 11.80 1.18 14.06
CA PRO A 322 12.26 0.21 13.08
C PRO A 322 12.59 -1.09 13.80
N ARG A 323 11.87 -2.18 13.49
CA ARG A 323 12.25 -3.50 14.00
C ARG A 323 13.59 -3.86 13.37
N GLY A 324 14.65 -3.88 14.17
CA GLY A 324 15.98 -4.32 13.72
C GLY A 324 17.15 -3.40 14.09
N SER A 325 16.92 -2.16 14.54
CA SER A 325 18.03 -1.27 14.93
C SER A 325 18.66 -1.60 16.30
N GLY A 326 18.24 -2.70 16.95
CA GLY A 326 18.71 -3.12 18.27
C GLY A 326 19.97 -3.99 18.27
N ARG A 327 20.51 -4.39 17.11
CA ARG A 327 21.87 -4.94 17.02
C ARG A 327 22.70 -4.05 16.12
N SER A 328 23.58 -3.29 16.77
CA SER A 328 24.61 -2.45 16.18
C SER A 328 25.24 -3.14 14.96
N ALA A 329 25.17 -2.48 13.80
CA ALA A 329 25.91 -2.85 12.60
C ALA A 329 27.45 -2.89 12.80
N LYS A 330 27.97 -2.54 13.99
CA LYS A 330 29.40 -2.68 14.33
C LYS A 330 29.82 -4.12 14.64
N GLU A 331 28.92 -5.06 14.92
CA GLU A 331 29.33 -6.45 15.25
C GLU A 331 29.50 -7.35 14.03
N HIS A 332 28.89 -7.03 12.88
CA HIS A 332 29.00 -7.87 11.68
C HIS A 332 30.25 -7.65 10.81
N PHE A 333 31.07 -6.64 11.10
CA PHE A 333 32.32 -6.38 10.35
C PHE A 333 33.59 -6.91 11.06
N LYS A 334 33.48 -7.60 12.20
CA LYS A 334 34.64 -8.14 12.93
C LYS A 334 34.91 -9.64 12.73
N ALA A 335 34.18 -10.34 11.87
CA ALA A 335 34.35 -11.79 11.73
C ALA A 335 34.23 -12.30 10.28
N LEU A 336 34.89 -11.63 9.33
CA LEU A 336 35.20 -12.25 8.04
C LEU A 336 36.71 -12.52 7.99
N PRO A 337 37.16 -13.79 7.92
CA PRO A 337 38.56 -14.08 7.66
C PRO A 337 38.93 -13.58 6.25
N ALA A 338 40.15 -13.06 6.12
CA ALA A 338 40.67 -12.57 4.84
C ALA A 338 40.63 -13.69 3.77
N PRO A 339 40.30 -13.37 2.50
CA PRO A 339 40.30 -14.37 1.42
C PRO A 339 41.70 -14.95 1.17
N ALA A 340 41.77 -16.28 1.03
CA ALA A 340 43.00 -17.07 0.86
C ALA A 340 43.75 -16.89 -0.48
N TRP A 341 43.48 -15.85 -1.25
CA TRP A 341 44.16 -15.59 -2.53
C TRP A 341 45.28 -14.53 -2.44
N ALA A 342 45.59 -14.03 -1.24
CA ALA A 342 46.64 -13.03 -1.03
C ALA A 342 48.08 -13.60 -0.91
N GLU A 343 48.29 -14.91 -1.02
CA GLU A 343 49.63 -15.53 -0.96
C GLU A 343 49.94 -16.29 -2.24
N LYS A 344 50.39 -15.55 -3.27
CA LYS A 344 51.31 -16.03 -4.32
C LYS A 344 51.71 -14.88 -5.24
N ARG A 345 52.57 -13.99 -4.74
CA ARG A 345 53.60 -13.28 -5.52
C ARG A 345 54.81 -13.06 -4.61
N ARG A 346 55.78 -13.96 -4.70
CA ARG A 346 57.20 -13.70 -4.50
C ARG A 346 57.91 -14.16 -5.75
#